data_AF-A0A4Q6CCC6-F1
#
_entry.id   AF-A0A4Q6CCC6-F1
#
_cell.length_a   1.000
_cell.length_b   1.000
_cell.length_c   1.000
_cell.angle_alpha   90.00
_cell.angle_beta   90.00
_cell.angle_gamma   90.00
#
_symmetry.space_group_name_H-M   'P 1'
#
loop_
_entity.id
_entity.type
_entity.pdbx_description
1 polymer ?
#
loop_
_entity_poly.entity_id
_entity_poly.type
_entity_poly.pdbx_seq_one_letter_code
_entity_poly.pdbx_strand_id
1 'polypeptide(L)'
;MSKTPLAELTEFDPRVFLPNDIAEKEVAAVVLMLAHIFNDFKTYLWMYELIKTEAPKGRFKRTPEWGECHGKVIHIQRVVFSMIHEVLMLIDAEKKTIESSRFNELISKCSVETRKHWNGLVAVGLNRSNEDVRGSKKFLSALERIRSNTTYHYDQPKDLRNGFKAAFEPIHEIRGLPCSSLGSRMETSRFYFADAAAQELVLSILKPLGQNAGDHLMNLVKNINLSFRKIVEAYIKERTEELEISE
;
A
#
# COMPACT_ATOMS: atom_id res chain seq x y z
N MET A 1 -6.53 -17.16 -14.12
CA MET A 1 -7.41 -16.04 -13.72
C MET A 1 -8.41 -16.52 -12.69
N SER A 2 -8.53 -15.83 -11.55
CA SER A 2 -9.56 -16.11 -10.54
C SER A 2 -10.94 -16.05 -11.20
N LYS A 3 -11.78 -17.06 -10.94
CA LYS A 3 -13.16 -17.15 -11.45
C LYS A 3 -14.15 -16.30 -10.64
N THR A 4 -13.71 -15.52 -9.67
CA THR A 4 -14.63 -14.70 -8.87
C THR A 4 -15.19 -13.59 -9.76
N PRO A 5 -16.50 -13.61 -10.09
CA PRO A 5 -17.11 -12.55 -10.88
C PRO A 5 -17.03 -11.22 -10.11
N LEU A 6 -16.98 -10.12 -10.84
CA LEU A 6 -17.19 -8.80 -10.24
C LEU A 6 -18.62 -8.73 -9.69
N ALA A 7 -18.84 -7.85 -8.71
CA ALA A 7 -20.18 -7.51 -8.28
C ALA A 7 -20.96 -6.87 -9.45
N GLU A 8 -22.30 -6.90 -9.35
CA GLU A 8 -23.17 -6.23 -10.32
C GLU A 8 -22.85 -4.73 -10.41
N LEU A 9 -23.07 -4.17 -11.60
CA LEU A 9 -22.90 -2.74 -11.82
C LEU A 9 -23.99 -1.98 -11.07
N THR A 10 -23.59 -0.89 -10.42
CA THR A 10 -24.51 0.07 -9.83
C THR A 10 -24.21 1.43 -10.44
N GLU A 11 -25.23 2.05 -11.01
CA GLU A 11 -25.15 3.39 -11.58
C GLU A 11 -25.57 4.41 -10.52
N PHE A 12 -25.02 5.62 -10.60
CA PHE A 12 -25.41 6.76 -9.76
C PHE A 12 -25.28 8.04 -10.58
N ASP A 13 -26.00 9.10 -10.18
CA ASP A 13 -25.98 10.38 -10.88
C ASP A 13 -24.61 11.06 -10.78
N PRO A 14 -24.01 11.55 -11.90
CA PRO A 14 -22.72 12.24 -11.86
C PRO A 14 -22.71 13.49 -10.96
N ARG A 15 -23.87 14.10 -10.68
CA ARG A 15 -24.03 15.21 -9.72
C ARG A 15 -23.58 14.85 -8.30
N VAL A 16 -23.47 13.55 -7.97
CA VAL A 16 -22.87 13.08 -6.72
C VAL A 16 -21.46 13.64 -6.51
N PHE A 17 -20.64 13.70 -7.56
CA PHE A 17 -19.27 14.23 -7.52
C PHE A 17 -19.12 15.61 -8.16
N LEU A 18 -20.21 16.23 -8.60
CA LEU A 18 -20.23 17.57 -9.18
C LEU A 18 -21.14 18.52 -8.37
N PRO A 19 -20.93 18.65 -7.05
CA PRO A 19 -21.73 19.53 -6.22
C PRO A 19 -21.49 21.00 -6.57
N ASN A 20 -22.47 21.87 -6.29
CA ASN A 20 -22.33 23.30 -6.52
C ASN A 20 -21.63 24.03 -5.36
N ASP A 21 -21.83 23.55 -4.12
CA ASP A 21 -21.23 24.08 -2.89
C ASP A 21 -19.71 23.86 -2.85
N ILE A 22 -18.94 24.87 -2.39
CA ILE A 22 -17.48 24.82 -2.38
C ILE A 22 -16.94 23.79 -1.38
N ALA A 23 -17.50 23.71 -0.18
CA ALA A 23 -17.05 22.76 0.84
C ALA A 23 -17.33 21.32 0.38
N GLU A 24 -18.49 21.10 -0.26
CA GLU A 24 -18.84 19.81 -0.84
C GLU A 24 -17.95 19.44 -2.03
N LYS A 25 -17.52 20.41 -2.86
CA LYS A 25 -16.54 20.17 -3.94
C LYS A 25 -15.20 19.68 -3.42
N GLU A 26 -14.68 20.29 -2.35
CA GLU A 26 -13.43 19.85 -1.72
C GLU A 26 -13.57 18.41 -1.21
N VAL A 27 -14.66 18.08 -0.52
CA VAL A 27 -14.94 16.71 -0.04
C VAL A 27 -15.08 15.71 -1.19
N ALA A 28 -15.85 16.06 -2.23
CA ALA A 28 -16.02 15.23 -3.44
C ALA A 28 -14.67 14.91 -4.10
N ALA A 29 -13.78 15.89 -4.20
CA ALA A 29 -12.44 15.71 -4.76
C ALA A 29 -11.62 14.71 -3.94
N VAL A 30 -11.58 14.86 -2.60
CA VAL A 30 -10.88 13.91 -1.72
C VAL A 30 -11.47 12.50 -1.86
N VAL A 31 -12.80 12.35 -1.85
CA VAL A 31 -13.45 11.04 -1.99
C VAL A 31 -13.15 10.40 -3.35
N LEU A 32 -13.14 11.19 -4.43
CA LEU A 32 -12.77 10.71 -5.76
C LEU A 32 -11.32 10.22 -5.79
N MET A 33 -10.40 10.92 -5.12
CA MET A 33 -9.02 10.46 -4.98
C MET A 33 -8.93 9.16 -4.18
N LEU A 34 -9.70 9.01 -3.09
CA LEU A 34 -9.78 7.75 -2.34
C LEU A 34 -10.29 6.59 -3.21
N ALA A 35 -11.24 6.84 -4.12
CA ALA A 35 -11.72 5.84 -5.07
C ALA A 35 -10.62 5.42 -6.05
N HIS A 36 -9.82 6.37 -6.54
CA HIS A 36 -8.68 6.07 -7.42
C HIS A 36 -7.60 5.27 -6.69
N ILE A 37 -7.20 5.73 -5.51
CA ILE A 37 -6.24 5.03 -4.62
C ILE A 37 -6.70 3.60 -4.35
N PHE A 38 -8.00 3.39 -4.11
CA PHE A 38 -8.56 2.05 -3.92
C PHE A 38 -8.27 1.11 -5.11
N ASN A 39 -8.46 1.61 -6.33
CA ASN A 39 -8.23 0.82 -7.55
C ASN A 39 -6.75 0.47 -7.73
N ASP A 40 -5.85 1.40 -7.44
CA ASP A 40 -4.41 1.16 -7.53
C ASP A 40 -3.99 0.09 -6.52
N PHE A 41 -4.37 0.24 -5.24
CA PHE A 41 -4.04 -0.74 -4.21
C PHE A 41 -4.65 -2.10 -4.52
N LYS A 42 -5.92 -2.14 -4.96
CA LYS A 42 -6.59 -3.37 -5.35
C LYS A 42 -5.78 -4.12 -6.41
N THR A 43 -5.24 -3.42 -7.39
CA THR A 43 -4.46 -4.03 -8.49
C THR A 43 -3.19 -4.70 -7.95
N TYR A 44 -2.38 -3.99 -7.17
CA TYR A 44 -1.15 -4.55 -6.61
C TYR A 44 -1.39 -5.63 -5.56
N LEU A 45 -2.42 -5.46 -4.70
CA LEU A 45 -2.81 -6.48 -3.72
C LEU A 45 -3.30 -7.75 -4.41
N TRP A 46 -4.05 -7.64 -5.51
CA TRP A 46 -4.48 -8.79 -6.29
C TRP A 46 -3.30 -9.48 -6.98
N MET A 47 -2.38 -8.73 -7.59
CA MET A 47 -1.15 -9.30 -8.17
C MET A 47 -0.30 -10.03 -7.12
N TYR A 48 -0.19 -9.46 -5.91
CA TYR A 48 0.51 -10.09 -4.79
C TYR A 48 -0.09 -11.46 -4.46
N GLU A 49 -1.41 -11.55 -4.32
CA GLU A 49 -2.10 -12.81 -4.04
C GLU A 49 -2.00 -13.80 -5.20
N LEU A 50 -2.07 -13.33 -6.44
CA LEU A 50 -1.92 -14.17 -7.63
C LEU A 50 -0.53 -14.82 -7.67
N ILE A 51 0.53 -14.03 -7.49
CA ILE A 51 1.91 -14.55 -7.47
C ILE A 51 2.11 -15.52 -6.32
N LYS A 52 1.56 -15.24 -5.13
CA LYS A 52 1.64 -16.18 -4.00
C LYS A 52 0.91 -17.50 -4.27
N THR A 53 -0.20 -17.45 -5.01
CA THR A 53 -0.97 -18.65 -5.38
C THR A 53 -0.26 -19.47 -6.45
N GLU A 54 0.42 -18.81 -7.38
CA GLU A 54 1.21 -19.44 -8.47
C GLU A 54 2.64 -19.78 -8.04
N ALA A 55 3.03 -19.46 -6.81
CA ALA A 55 4.37 -19.71 -6.30
C ALA A 55 4.77 -21.19 -6.37
N PRO A 56 6.04 -21.50 -6.64
CA PRO A 56 6.54 -22.88 -6.59
C PRO A 56 6.20 -23.54 -5.24
N LYS A 57 5.66 -24.77 -5.29
CA LYS A 57 5.23 -25.51 -4.09
C LYS A 57 6.37 -26.35 -3.50
N GLY A 58 6.28 -26.59 -2.19
CA GLY A 58 7.20 -27.46 -1.46
C GLY A 58 8.30 -26.71 -0.72
N ARG A 59 9.37 -27.41 -0.34
CA ARG A 59 10.53 -26.80 0.32
C ARG A 59 11.22 -25.84 -0.65
N PHE A 60 11.71 -24.72 -0.12
CA PHE A 60 12.49 -23.75 -0.87
C PHE A 60 13.61 -24.42 -1.68
N LYS A 61 13.73 -24.04 -2.94
CA LYS A 61 14.84 -24.45 -3.81
C LYS A 61 15.46 -23.22 -4.44
N ARG A 62 16.79 -23.20 -4.54
CA ARG A 62 17.52 -22.13 -5.22
C ARG A 62 17.47 -22.35 -6.73
N THR A 63 16.33 -22.05 -7.35
CA THR A 63 16.10 -22.15 -8.80
C THR A 63 15.60 -20.82 -9.39
N PRO A 64 15.69 -20.63 -10.72
CA PRO A 64 15.18 -19.43 -11.39
C PRO A 64 13.72 -19.11 -11.07
N GLU A 65 12.84 -20.12 -10.99
CA GLU A 65 11.41 -19.96 -10.76
C GLU A 65 11.11 -19.45 -9.35
N TRP A 66 11.82 -19.97 -8.34
CA TRP A 66 11.72 -19.49 -6.96
C TRP A 66 12.24 -18.06 -6.84
N GLY A 67 13.38 -17.75 -7.48
CA GLY A 67 13.93 -16.39 -7.48
C GLY A 67 13.03 -15.38 -8.18
N GLU A 68 12.43 -15.77 -9.30
CA GLU A 68 11.48 -14.96 -10.08
C GLU A 68 10.23 -14.63 -9.26
N CYS A 69 9.61 -15.65 -8.68
CA CYS A 69 8.43 -15.49 -7.82
C CYS A 69 8.74 -14.57 -6.63
N HIS A 70 9.82 -14.86 -5.92
CA HIS A 70 10.20 -14.12 -4.71
C HIS A 70 10.53 -12.66 -4.99
N GLY A 71 11.32 -12.39 -6.03
CA GLY A 71 11.65 -11.03 -6.40
C GLY A 71 10.42 -10.23 -6.87
N LYS A 72 9.46 -10.85 -7.56
CA LYS A 72 8.16 -10.23 -7.88
C LYS A 72 7.37 -9.85 -6.63
N VAL A 73 7.31 -10.74 -5.63
CA VAL A 73 6.66 -10.47 -4.33
C VAL A 73 7.28 -9.26 -3.65
N ILE A 74 8.62 -9.21 -3.56
CA ILE A 74 9.34 -8.08 -2.95
C ILE A 74 9.08 -6.77 -3.70
N HIS A 75 9.11 -6.81 -5.03
CA HIS A 75 8.83 -5.64 -5.84
C HIS A 75 7.43 -5.08 -5.56
N ILE A 76 6.41 -5.94 -5.55
CA ILE A 76 5.04 -5.52 -5.26
C ILE A 76 4.91 -4.95 -3.84
N GLN A 77 5.52 -5.58 -2.84
CA GLN A 77 5.54 -5.04 -1.47
C GLN A 77 6.12 -3.63 -1.43
N ARG A 78 7.26 -3.40 -2.10
CA ARG A 78 7.89 -2.07 -2.19
C ARG A 78 6.94 -1.05 -2.83
N VAL A 79 6.31 -1.39 -3.95
CA VAL A 79 5.34 -0.51 -4.62
C VAL A 79 4.18 -0.17 -3.69
N VAL A 80 3.57 -1.17 -3.06
CA VAL A 80 2.46 -1.00 -2.11
C VAL A 80 2.85 -0.08 -0.94
N PHE A 81 4.04 -0.24 -0.38
CA PHE A 81 4.50 0.62 0.72
C PHE A 81 4.76 2.07 0.26
N SER A 82 5.14 2.26 -1.01
CA SER A 82 5.31 3.59 -1.61
C SER A 82 3.98 4.32 -1.74
N MET A 83 2.96 3.59 -2.21
CA MET A 83 1.62 4.14 -2.36
C MET A 83 1.06 4.57 -1.00
N ILE A 84 1.32 3.83 0.08
CA ILE A 84 0.90 4.25 1.42
C ILE A 84 1.48 5.61 1.76
N HIS A 85 2.76 5.84 1.47
CA HIS A 85 3.36 7.15 1.68
C HIS A 85 2.68 8.23 0.85
N GLU A 86 2.37 7.98 -0.42
CA GLU A 86 1.63 8.95 -1.25
C GLU A 86 0.27 9.30 -0.64
N VAL A 87 -0.42 8.31 -0.05
CA VAL A 87 -1.65 8.59 0.72
C VAL A 87 -1.38 9.43 1.96
N LEU A 88 -0.28 9.22 2.68
CA LEU A 88 0.07 10.06 3.83
C LEU A 88 0.35 11.50 3.43
N MET A 89 1.04 11.71 2.30
CA MET A 89 1.25 13.04 1.73
C MET A 89 -0.05 13.70 1.30
N LEU A 90 -0.96 12.93 0.69
CA LEU A 90 -2.30 13.41 0.35
C LEU A 90 -3.06 13.87 1.60
N ILE A 91 -3.01 13.08 2.67
CA ILE A 91 -3.67 13.42 3.93
C ILE A 91 -3.16 14.74 4.50
N ASP A 92 -1.85 14.96 4.44
CA ASP A 92 -1.26 16.22 4.90
C ASP A 92 -1.63 17.40 3.98
N ALA A 93 -1.60 17.20 2.66
CA ALA A 93 -1.97 18.22 1.68
C ALA A 93 -3.45 18.64 1.80
N GLU A 94 -4.34 17.67 2.04
CA GLU A 94 -5.79 17.87 2.13
C GLU A 94 -6.28 18.01 3.59
N LYS A 95 -5.38 18.36 4.51
CA LYS A 95 -5.67 18.46 5.94
C LYS A 95 -6.93 19.27 6.24
N LYS A 96 -7.08 20.44 5.61
CA LYS A 96 -8.23 21.34 5.83
C LYS A 96 -9.56 20.64 5.52
N THR A 97 -9.62 19.91 4.42
CA THR A 97 -10.82 19.20 3.97
C THR A 97 -11.07 17.96 4.82
N ILE A 98 -10.02 17.18 5.12
CA ILE A 98 -10.10 15.97 5.98
C ILE A 98 -10.55 16.32 7.40
N GLU A 99 -10.12 17.47 7.94
CA GLU A 99 -10.50 17.95 9.26
C GLU A 99 -11.83 18.73 9.26
N SER A 100 -12.45 18.96 8.10
CA SER A 100 -13.72 19.70 8.01
C SER A 100 -14.87 18.97 8.69
N SER A 101 -15.85 19.72 9.21
CA SER A 101 -17.06 19.14 9.81
C SER A 101 -17.77 18.21 8.82
N ARG A 102 -17.85 18.62 7.55
CA ARG A 102 -18.50 17.85 6.49
C ARG A 102 -17.85 16.48 6.27
N PHE A 103 -16.52 16.45 6.16
CA PHE A 103 -15.80 15.20 5.99
C PHE A 103 -15.90 14.31 7.23
N ASN A 104 -15.84 14.90 8.44
CA ASN A 104 -16.02 14.15 9.69
C ASN A 104 -17.42 13.54 9.83
N GLU A 105 -18.47 14.23 9.38
CA GLU A 105 -19.83 13.69 9.31
C GLU A 105 -19.89 12.47 8.39
N LEU A 106 -19.30 12.54 7.19
CA LEU A 106 -19.18 11.39 6.30
C LEU A 106 -18.47 10.20 6.98
N ILE A 107 -17.33 10.45 7.63
CA ILE A 107 -16.59 9.41 8.35
C ILE A 107 -17.42 8.82 9.49
N SER A 108 -18.23 9.63 10.18
CA SER A 108 -19.11 9.15 11.27
C SER A 108 -20.12 8.09 10.82
N LYS A 109 -20.55 8.14 9.55
CA LYS A 109 -21.48 7.16 8.93
C LYS A 109 -20.82 5.83 8.57
N CYS A 110 -19.49 5.78 8.53
CA CYS A 110 -18.75 4.53 8.28
C CYS A 110 -18.78 3.59 9.49
N SER A 111 -18.42 2.31 9.30
CA SER A 111 -18.33 1.35 10.42
C SER A 111 -17.23 1.71 11.42
N VAL A 112 -17.32 1.19 12.65
CA VAL A 112 -16.29 1.38 13.69
C VAL A 112 -14.90 0.98 13.19
N GLU A 113 -14.81 -0.11 12.43
CA GLU A 113 -13.56 -0.61 11.88
C GLU A 113 -12.99 0.32 10.80
N THR A 114 -13.82 0.77 9.85
CA THR A 114 -13.41 1.75 8.83
C THR A 114 -12.90 3.03 9.48
N ARG A 115 -13.63 3.56 10.47
CA ARG A 115 -13.21 4.75 11.22
C ARG A 115 -11.89 4.53 11.94
N LYS A 116 -11.68 3.37 12.56
CA LYS A 116 -10.42 3.03 13.24
C LYS A 116 -9.24 3.07 12.28
N HIS A 117 -9.35 2.43 11.11
CA HIS A 117 -8.28 2.41 10.12
C HIS A 117 -8.03 3.79 9.50
N TRP A 118 -9.10 4.51 9.13
CA TRP A 118 -9.00 5.88 8.62
C TRP A 118 -8.36 6.82 9.62
N ASN A 119 -8.84 6.85 10.88
CA ASN A 119 -8.29 7.72 11.92
C ASN A 119 -6.85 7.35 12.27
N GLY A 120 -6.50 6.06 12.22
CA GLY A 120 -5.11 5.62 12.34
C GLY A 120 -4.22 6.20 11.24
N LEU A 121 -4.70 6.17 9.99
CA LEU A 121 -3.99 6.73 8.84
C LEU A 121 -3.89 8.26 8.90
N VAL A 122 -4.95 8.96 9.31
CA VAL A 122 -4.97 10.42 9.49
C VAL A 122 -4.04 10.86 10.61
N ALA A 123 -4.05 10.18 11.75
CA ALA A 123 -3.15 10.47 12.87
C ALA A 123 -1.68 10.34 12.43
N VAL A 124 -1.41 9.35 11.59
CA VAL A 124 -0.12 9.07 10.97
C VAL A 124 0.27 10.17 9.98
N GLY A 125 -0.58 10.48 9.00
CA GLY A 125 -0.29 11.49 7.96
C GLY A 125 -0.13 12.91 8.50
N LEU A 126 -0.88 13.26 9.56
CA LEU A 126 -0.82 14.59 10.18
C LEU A 126 0.19 14.70 11.33
N ASN A 127 1.09 13.71 11.49
CA ASN A 127 2.10 13.67 12.55
C ASN A 127 1.53 13.90 13.97
N ARG A 128 0.30 13.44 14.23
CA ARG A 128 -0.33 13.63 15.53
C ARG A 128 0.31 12.67 16.54
N SER A 129 1.05 13.24 17.50
CA SER A 129 1.65 12.50 18.61
C SER A 129 0.58 12.13 19.64
N ASN A 130 -0.27 11.16 19.33
CA ASN A 130 -1.04 10.53 20.39
C ASN A 130 -0.09 9.64 21.19
N GLU A 131 0.09 9.93 22.48
CA GLU A 131 0.94 9.15 23.41
C GLU A 131 0.57 7.65 23.43
N ASP A 132 -0.68 7.33 23.08
CA ASP A 132 -1.22 5.97 22.94
C ASP A 132 -0.74 5.19 21.71
N VAL A 133 0.05 5.79 20.82
CA VAL A 133 0.43 5.15 19.57
C VAL A 133 1.95 5.08 19.37
N ARG A 134 2.70 4.65 20.40
CA ARG A 134 4.15 4.32 20.28
C ARG A 134 4.45 3.36 19.12
N GLY A 135 3.50 2.50 18.75
CA GLY A 135 3.60 1.64 17.57
C GLY A 135 3.57 2.42 16.24
N SER A 136 2.80 3.50 16.15
CA SER A 136 2.65 4.30 14.92
C SER A 136 3.90 5.08 14.57
N LYS A 137 4.67 5.59 15.54
CA LYS A 137 5.89 6.36 15.23
C LYS A 137 7.00 5.49 14.63
N LYS A 138 7.12 4.24 15.11
CA LYS A 138 8.04 3.24 14.51
C LYS A 138 7.56 2.80 13.13
N PHE A 139 6.25 2.65 12.97
CA PHE A 139 5.61 2.27 11.72
C PHE A 139 5.74 3.38 10.65
N LEU A 140 5.49 4.63 11.03
CA LEU A 140 5.72 5.84 10.22
C LEU A 140 7.16 5.93 9.77
N SER A 141 8.09 5.87 10.72
CA SER A 141 9.51 5.89 10.42
C SER A 141 9.91 4.73 9.51
N ALA A 142 9.29 3.55 9.65
CA ALA A 142 9.53 2.44 8.75
C ALA A 142 8.98 2.72 7.34
N LEU A 143 7.77 3.27 7.19
CA LEU A 143 7.19 3.63 5.90
C LEU A 143 7.98 4.74 5.19
N GLU A 144 8.36 5.79 5.92
CA GLU A 144 9.22 6.87 5.42
C GLU A 144 10.59 6.35 4.96
N ARG A 145 11.21 5.47 5.74
CA ARG A 145 12.49 4.84 5.40
C ARG A 145 12.36 3.87 4.22
N ILE A 146 11.26 3.14 4.12
CA ILE A 146 10.98 2.27 2.98
C ILE A 146 10.87 3.12 1.71
N ARG A 147 10.13 4.23 1.71
CA ARG A 147 10.05 5.10 0.52
C ARG A 147 11.42 5.67 0.13
N SER A 148 12.09 6.32 1.09
CA SER A 148 13.36 7.03 0.82
C SER A 148 14.45 6.09 0.30
N ASN A 149 14.47 4.84 0.77
CA ASN A 149 15.58 3.94 0.48
C ASN A 149 15.24 2.84 -0.53
N THR A 150 13.97 2.48 -0.70
CA THR A 150 13.60 1.28 -1.48
C THR A 150 12.79 1.57 -2.72
N THR A 151 12.10 2.70 -2.85
CA THR A 151 11.29 2.97 -4.05
C THR A 151 12.04 3.85 -5.02
N TYR A 152 12.59 4.96 -4.52
CA TYR A 152 13.46 5.87 -5.26
C TYR A 152 14.94 5.50 -5.09
N HIS A 153 15.25 4.21 -5.13
CA HIS A 153 16.59 3.65 -4.90
C HIS A 153 17.66 4.13 -5.90
N TYR A 154 17.26 4.76 -7.01
CA TYR A 154 18.19 5.48 -7.91
C TYR A 154 18.87 6.66 -7.20
N ASP A 155 18.24 7.23 -6.17
CA ASP A 155 18.76 8.38 -5.43
C ASP A 155 19.59 7.97 -4.20
N GLN A 156 19.56 6.69 -3.80
CA GLN A 156 20.22 6.17 -2.58
C GLN A 156 21.05 4.88 -2.81
N PRO A 157 22.06 4.89 -3.71
CA PRO A 157 22.85 3.70 -4.05
C PRO A 157 23.63 3.11 -2.86
N LYS A 158 23.93 3.91 -1.83
CA LYS A 158 24.64 3.46 -0.62
C LYS A 158 23.83 2.47 0.20
N ASP A 159 22.53 2.69 0.32
CA ASP A 159 21.64 1.83 1.10
C ASP A 159 21.38 0.50 0.39
N LEU A 160 21.24 0.52 -0.93
CA LEU A 160 21.15 -0.71 -1.72
C LEU A 160 22.44 -1.54 -1.61
N ARG A 161 23.61 -0.89 -1.60
CA ARG A 161 24.90 -1.57 -1.36
C ARG A 161 24.95 -2.19 0.05
N ASN A 162 24.43 -1.50 1.06
CA ASN A 162 24.35 -2.06 2.42
C ASN A 162 23.41 -3.28 2.47
N GLY A 163 22.28 -3.23 1.75
CA GLY A 163 21.40 -4.38 1.57
C GLY A 163 22.10 -5.56 0.89
N PHE A 164 22.90 -5.31 -0.16
CA PHE A 164 23.71 -6.34 -0.81
C PHE A 164 24.71 -6.97 0.15
N LYS A 165 25.42 -6.16 0.95
CA LYS A 165 26.33 -6.68 1.99
C LYS A 165 25.56 -7.52 3.00
N ALA A 166 24.44 -7.03 3.51
CA ALA A 166 23.61 -7.79 4.44
C ALA A 166 23.11 -9.12 3.83
N ALA A 167 22.88 -9.17 2.52
CA ALA A 167 22.46 -10.39 1.81
C ALA A 167 23.59 -11.43 1.72
N PHE A 168 24.82 -11.00 1.46
CA PHE A 168 25.91 -11.90 1.03
C PHE A 168 27.18 -11.88 1.91
N GLU A 169 27.26 -11.03 2.93
CA GLU A 169 28.40 -10.91 3.87
C GLU A 169 27.99 -11.19 5.33
N PRO A 170 28.65 -12.14 6.02
CA PRO A 170 29.59 -13.12 5.47
C PRO A 170 28.88 -14.11 4.54
N ILE A 171 29.63 -14.78 3.65
CA ILE A 171 29.08 -15.77 2.74
C ILE A 171 28.46 -16.90 3.58
N HIS A 172 27.14 -16.97 3.61
CA HIS A 172 26.39 -18.00 4.33
C HIS A 172 26.09 -19.19 3.40
N GLU A 173 26.31 -20.41 3.87
CA GLU A 173 26.01 -21.65 3.12
C GLU A 173 24.56 -21.70 2.61
N ILE A 174 23.62 -21.17 3.41
CA ILE A 174 22.19 -21.17 3.09
C ILE A 174 21.84 -20.16 1.98
N ARG A 175 22.49 -18.99 1.95
CA ARG A 175 22.17 -17.92 0.96
C ARG A 175 22.94 -18.11 -0.35
N GLY A 176 24.11 -18.72 -0.29
CA GLY A 176 24.96 -18.99 -1.44
C GLY A 176 25.50 -17.71 -2.10
N LEU A 177 26.11 -17.86 -3.27
CA LEU A 177 26.67 -16.75 -4.03
C LEU A 177 25.59 -15.87 -4.71
N PRO A 178 25.86 -14.58 -4.98
CA PRO A 178 25.03 -13.78 -5.88
C PRO A 178 24.84 -14.48 -7.23
N CYS A 179 23.64 -14.38 -7.82
CA CYS A 179 23.34 -15.02 -9.11
C CYS A 179 22.39 -14.19 -9.98
N SER A 180 22.34 -14.53 -11.26
CA SER A 180 21.47 -13.94 -12.28
C SER A 180 21.10 -14.96 -13.34
N SER A 181 19.94 -14.79 -13.97
CA SER A 181 19.60 -15.41 -15.26
C SER A 181 19.81 -14.36 -16.35
N LEU A 182 20.55 -14.69 -17.41
CA LEU A 182 20.87 -13.77 -18.52
C LEU A 182 20.39 -14.39 -19.83
N GLY A 183 19.08 -14.35 -20.05
CA GLY A 183 18.46 -14.83 -21.28
C GLY A 183 18.53 -13.80 -22.41
N SER A 184 18.05 -14.18 -23.59
CA SER A 184 18.01 -13.29 -24.77
C SER A 184 16.82 -12.32 -24.78
N ARG A 185 15.92 -12.42 -23.78
CA ARG A 185 14.71 -11.59 -23.65
C ARG A 185 14.50 -11.15 -22.20
N MET A 186 13.63 -10.16 -22.01
CA MET A 186 13.27 -9.63 -20.69
C MET A 186 12.71 -10.74 -19.78
N GLU A 187 11.84 -11.60 -20.29
CA GLU A 187 11.15 -12.65 -19.53
C GLU A 187 12.08 -13.78 -19.07
N THR A 188 13.26 -13.89 -19.70
CA THR A 188 14.26 -14.92 -19.39
C THR A 188 15.49 -14.35 -18.66
N SER A 189 15.43 -13.06 -18.28
CA SER A 189 16.52 -12.35 -17.62
C SER A 189 16.11 -11.84 -16.25
N ARG A 190 16.97 -12.02 -15.25
CA ARG A 190 16.74 -11.52 -13.89
C ARG A 190 18.03 -11.39 -13.09
N PHE A 191 18.18 -10.25 -12.41
CA PHE A 191 19.27 -10.00 -11.47
C PHE A 191 18.85 -10.34 -10.04
N TYR A 192 18.86 -11.63 -9.66
CA TYR A 192 18.39 -12.07 -8.33
C TYR A 192 19.16 -11.42 -7.17
N PHE A 193 20.44 -11.11 -7.37
CA PHE A 193 21.25 -10.43 -6.35
C PHE A 193 20.73 -9.02 -6.03
N ALA A 194 20.12 -8.32 -7.00
CA ALA A 194 19.55 -6.99 -6.81
C ALA A 194 18.24 -7.08 -6.00
N ASP A 195 17.41 -8.09 -6.30
CA ASP A 195 16.21 -8.38 -5.52
C ASP A 195 16.56 -8.70 -4.06
N ALA A 196 17.58 -9.54 -3.83
CA ALA A 196 18.05 -9.89 -2.49
C ALA A 196 18.57 -8.66 -1.73
N ALA A 197 19.33 -7.78 -2.40
CA ALA A 197 19.80 -6.54 -1.80
C ALA A 197 18.64 -5.62 -1.38
N ALA A 198 17.65 -5.46 -2.24
CA ALA A 198 16.46 -4.67 -1.94
C ALA A 198 15.64 -5.30 -0.79
N GLN A 199 15.52 -6.64 -0.76
CA GLN A 199 14.84 -7.35 0.30
C GLN A 199 15.50 -7.11 1.66
N GLU A 200 16.82 -7.29 1.76
CA GLU A 200 17.54 -7.11 3.03
C GLU A 200 17.46 -5.67 3.52
N LEU A 201 17.47 -4.70 2.60
CA LEU A 201 17.23 -3.30 2.95
C LEU A 201 15.83 -3.12 3.57
N VAL A 202 14.78 -3.64 2.92
CA VAL A 202 13.40 -3.62 3.47
C VAL A 202 13.34 -4.32 4.83
N LEU A 203 13.92 -5.51 4.95
CA LEU A 203 13.95 -6.28 6.20
C LEU A 203 14.67 -5.53 7.32
N SER A 204 15.77 -4.83 7.01
CA SER A 204 16.49 -4.02 8.00
C SER A 204 15.64 -2.86 8.55
N ILE A 205 14.77 -2.29 7.71
CA ILE A 205 13.85 -1.22 8.09
C ILE A 205 12.69 -1.78 8.92
N LEU A 206 12.19 -2.96 8.56
CA LEU A 206 11.07 -3.63 9.23
C LEU A 206 11.47 -4.36 10.52
N LYS A 207 12.74 -4.73 10.69
CA LYS A 207 13.25 -5.49 11.85
C LYS A 207 12.81 -4.93 13.21
N PRO A 208 12.81 -3.61 13.47
CA PRO A 208 12.33 -3.03 14.73
C PRO A 208 10.82 -3.24 15.01
N LEU A 209 10.04 -3.62 14.00
CA LEU A 209 8.60 -3.90 14.10
C LEU A 209 8.30 -5.36 14.48
N GLY A 210 9.32 -6.23 14.53
CA GLY A 210 9.19 -7.63 14.92
C GLY A 210 9.14 -8.61 13.75
N GLN A 211 8.99 -9.90 14.08
CA GLN A 211 8.87 -10.97 13.09
C GLN A 211 7.57 -10.81 12.28
N ASN A 212 7.59 -11.23 11.02
CA ASN A 212 6.45 -11.16 10.09
C ASN A 212 5.90 -9.74 9.84
N ALA A 213 6.69 -8.70 10.14
CA ALA A 213 6.28 -7.31 9.94
C ALA A 213 5.82 -7.01 8.50
N GLY A 214 6.43 -7.66 7.48
CA GLY A 214 5.99 -7.52 6.10
C GLY A 214 4.57 -8.02 5.85
N ASP A 215 4.22 -9.21 6.35
CA ASP A 215 2.86 -9.76 6.19
C ASP A 215 1.84 -8.97 7.01
N HIS A 216 2.20 -8.54 8.23
CA HIS A 216 1.35 -7.66 9.02
C HIS A 216 1.07 -6.32 8.31
N LEU A 217 2.11 -5.73 7.71
CA LEU A 217 1.98 -4.50 6.95
C LEU A 217 1.08 -4.70 5.72
N MET A 218 1.27 -5.79 4.96
CA MET A 218 0.38 -6.10 3.83
C MET A 218 -1.08 -6.29 4.24
N ASN A 219 -1.34 -6.94 5.38
CA ASN A 219 -2.70 -7.09 5.91
C ASN A 219 -3.30 -5.75 6.35
N LEU A 220 -2.49 -4.90 6.99
CA LEU A 220 -2.93 -3.55 7.34
C LEU A 220 -3.28 -2.74 6.09
N VAL A 221 -2.47 -2.82 5.03
CA VAL A 221 -2.76 -2.15 3.75
C VAL A 221 -4.07 -2.67 3.14
N LYS A 222 -4.34 -3.98 3.18
CA LYS A 222 -5.64 -4.53 2.74
C LYS A 222 -6.81 -3.90 3.51
N ASN A 223 -6.69 -3.77 4.82
CA ASN A 223 -7.74 -3.20 5.67
C ASN A 223 -7.93 -1.69 5.42
N ILE A 224 -6.84 -0.96 5.21
CA ILE A 224 -6.87 0.45 4.81
C ILE A 224 -7.56 0.58 3.44
N ASN A 225 -7.19 -0.27 2.48
CA ASN A 225 -7.79 -0.25 1.15
C ASN A 225 -9.30 -0.50 1.18
N LEU A 226 -9.75 -1.48 1.98
CA LEU A 226 -11.18 -1.72 2.21
C LEU A 226 -11.86 -0.50 2.85
N SER A 227 -11.16 0.22 3.73
CA SER A 227 -11.68 1.43 4.36
C SER A 227 -11.90 2.55 3.35
N PHE A 228 -11.00 2.74 2.37
CA PHE A 228 -11.22 3.69 1.28
C PHE A 228 -12.48 3.39 0.49
N ARG A 229 -12.67 2.13 0.09
CA ARG A 229 -13.91 1.69 -0.57
C ARG A 229 -15.15 2.03 0.27
N LYS A 230 -15.12 1.78 1.59
CA LYS A 230 -16.26 2.05 2.48
C LYS A 230 -16.56 3.52 2.65
N ILE A 231 -15.56 4.39 2.65
CA ILE A 231 -15.75 5.85 2.67
C ILE A 231 -16.41 6.32 1.37
N VAL A 232 -15.93 5.83 0.22
CA VAL A 232 -16.51 6.13 -1.10
C VAL A 232 -17.96 5.66 -1.20
N GLU A 233 -18.25 4.43 -0.76
CA GLU A 233 -19.63 3.90 -0.72
C GLU A 233 -20.54 4.76 0.16
N ALA A 234 -20.08 5.18 1.34
CA ALA A 234 -20.86 6.04 2.24
C ALA A 234 -21.16 7.39 1.59
N TYR A 235 -20.19 7.97 0.87
CA TYR A 235 -20.34 9.25 0.18
C TYR A 235 -21.36 9.17 -0.96
N ILE A 236 -21.22 8.17 -1.83
CA ILE A 236 -22.14 7.96 -2.95
C ILE A 236 -23.57 7.78 -2.42
N LYS A 237 -23.75 6.93 -1.41
CA LYS A 237 -25.07 6.68 -0.82
C LYS A 237 -25.71 7.97 -0.30
N GLU A 238 -24.99 8.71 0.53
CA GLU A 238 -25.47 9.95 1.13
C GLU A 238 -25.85 10.99 0.08
N ARG A 239 -25.00 11.19 -0.94
CA ARG A 239 -25.25 12.19 -1.98
C ARG A 239 -26.39 11.81 -2.92
N THR A 240 -26.56 10.52 -3.21
CA THR A 240 -27.72 10.04 -3.97
C THR A 240 -29.02 10.34 -3.21
N GLU A 241 -29.07 10.02 -1.90
CA GLU A 241 -30.25 10.30 -1.06
C GLU A 241 -30.58 11.81 -1.00
N GLU A 242 -29.56 12.68 -0.90
CA GLU A 242 -29.75 14.14 -0.89
C GLU A 242 -30.27 14.70 -2.23
N LEU A 243 -29.86 14.12 -3.35
CA LEU A 243 -30.32 14.53 -4.68
C LEU A 243 -31.76 14.09 -4.93
N GLU A 244 -32.16 12.89 -4.49
CA GLU A 244 -33.54 12.40 -4.61
C GLU A 244 -34.55 13.23 -3.79
N ILE A 245 -34.13 13.81 -2.66
CA ILE A 245 -34.98 14.71 -1.84
C ILE A 245 -35.13 16.10 -2.48
N SER A 246 -34.18 16.50 -3.32
CA SER A 246 -34.13 17.85 -3.92
C SER A 246 -34.92 17.97 -5.24
N GLU A 247 -35.47 16.87 -5.75
CA GLU A 247 -36.33 16.79 -6.95
C GLU A 247 -37.82 16.74 -6.60
#